data_AF-A0A916V9R2-F1
#
_entry.id   AF-A0A916V9R2-F1
#
_cell.length_a   1.000
_cell.length_b   1.000
_cell.length_c   1.000
_cell.angle_alpha   90.00
_cell.angle_beta   90.00
_cell.angle_gamma   90.00
#
_symmetry.space_group_name_H-M   'P 1'
#
loop_
_entity.id
_entity.type
_entity.pdbx_description
1 polymer ?
#
loop_
_entity_poly.entity_id
_entity_poly.type
_entity_poly.pdbx_seq_one_letter_code
_entity_poly.pdbx_strand_id
1 'polypeptide(L)' 'MRRGKVGYYLVNLRDKKYHCCGSNWQDVQENLLNLGIGKREVKR' A
#
# COMPACT_ATOMS: atom_id res chain seq x y z
N MET A 1 -11.23 -10.32 -19.78
CA MET A 1 -10.28 -9.19 -19.81
C MET A 1 -9.95 -8.78 -18.38
N ARG A 2 -8.77 -9.16 -17.85
CA ARG A 2 -8.30 -8.63 -16.56
C ARG A 2 -7.80 -7.20 -16.80
N ARG A 3 -8.72 -6.25 -16.85
CA ARG A 3 -8.40 -4.81 -16.85
C ARG A 3 -7.51 -4.57 -15.63
N GLY A 4 -6.29 -4.08 -15.86
CA GLY A 4 -5.41 -3.62 -14.78
C GLY A 4 -6.24 -2.71 -13.88
N LYS A 5 -6.45 -3.14 -12.64
CA LYS A 5 -7.40 -2.50 -11.73
C LYS A 5 -6.82 -1.14 -11.36
N VAL A 6 -7.37 -0.06 -11.90
CA VAL A 6 -6.88 1.30 -11.62
C VAL A 6 -6.85 1.52 -10.11
N GLY A 7 -5.67 1.82 -9.59
CA GLY A 7 -5.46 1.90 -8.15
C GLY A 7 -4.01 2.12 -7.78
N TYR A 8 -3.76 2.17 -6.49
CA TYR A 8 -2.45 2.32 -5.89
C TYR A 8 -1.76 0.97 -5.76
N TYR A 9 -0.47 0.97 -6.11
CA TYR A 9 0.39 -0.20 -6.03
C TYR A 9 1.59 0.13 -5.16
N LEU A 10 1.83 -0.70 -4.15
CA LEU A 10 3.07 -0.67 -3.39
C LEU A 10 4.06 -1.64 -4.01
N VAL A 11 5.26 -1.15 -4.28
CA VAL A 11 6.36 -1.97 -4.80
C VAL A 11 7.44 -2.05 -3.74
N ASN A 12 7.66 -3.26 -3.22
CA ASN A 12 8.83 -3.54 -2.41
C ASN A 12 9.99 -3.88 -3.33
N LEU A 13 10.87 -2.92 -3.58
CA LEU A 13 12.02 -3.09 -4.48
C LEU A 13 13.05 -4.10 -3.97
N ARG A 14 13.19 -4.22 -2.64
CA ARG A 14 14.12 -5.19 -2.03
C ARG A 14 13.66 -6.62 -2.30
N ASP A 15 12.36 -6.88 -2.12
CA ASP A 15 11.77 -8.21 -2.32
C ASP A 15 11.26 -8.44 -3.75
N LYS A 16 11.32 -7.41 -4.61
CA LYS A 16 10.71 -7.36 -5.96
C LYS A 16 9.23 -7.78 -5.97
N LYS A 17 8.49 -7.44 -4.90
CA LYS A 17 7.07 -7.77 -4.74
C LYS A 17 6.18 -6.56 -4.99
N TYR A 18 5.01 -6.84 -5.56
CA TYR A 18 3.97 -5.85 -5.87
C TYR A 18 2.74 -6.15 -5.00
N HIS A 19 2.34 -5.19 -4.19
CA HIS A 19 1.14 -5.23 -3.36
C HIS A 19 0.08 -4.31 -3.94
N CYS A 20 -1.08 -4.86 -4.29
CA CYS A 20 -2.23 -4.07 -4.74
C CYS A 20 -2.92 -3.46 -3.51
N CYS A 21 -2.89 -2.15 -3.37
CA CYS A 21 -3.47 -1.42 -2.24
C CYS A 21 -4.84 -0.82 -2.58
N GLY A 22 -5.57 -1.39 -3.54
CA GLY A 22 -6.89 -0.90 -3.94
C GLY A 22 -6.84 0.47 -4.62
N SER A 23 -7.95 1.21 -4.58
CA SER A 23 -8.10 2.51 -5.27
C SER A 23 -8.14 3.71 -4.31
N ASN A 24 -8.09 3.49 -2.99
CA ASN A 24 -8.15 4.54 -1.98
C ASN A 24 -6.80 4.76 -1.32
N TRP A 25 -6.55 5.99 -0.90
CA TRP A 25 -5.34 6.35 -0.15
C TRP A 25 -5.28 5.71 1.24
N GLN A 26 -6.44 5.46 1.86
CA GLN A 26 -6.53 4.81 3.18
C GLN A 26 -5.98 3.38 3.15
N ASP A 27 -6.34 2.59 2.13
CA ASP A 27 -5.83 1.23 1.91
C ASP A 27 -4.30 1.19 1.72
N VAL A 28 -3.71 2.24 1.14
CA VAL A 28 -2.26 2.41 1.00
C VAL A 28 -1.62 2.65 2.36
N GLN A 29 -2.18 3.58 3.14
CA GLN A 29 -1.70 3.84 4.51
C GLN A 29 -1.81 2.60 5.40
N GLU A 30 -2.92 1.86 5.32
CA GLU A 30 -3.09 0.63 6.10
C GLU A 30 -2.09 -0.46 5.68
N ASN A 31 -1.82 -0.62 4.37
CA ASN A 31 -0.79 -1.55 3.91
C ASN A 31 0.62 -1.13 4.34
N LEU A 32 0.94 0.16 4.26
CA LEU A 32 2.22 0.70 4.74
C LEU A 32 2.41 0.41 6.24
N LEU A 33 1.39 0.70 7.06
CA LEU A 33 1.42 0.43 8.50
C LEU A 33 1.52 -1.07 8.81
N ASN A 34 0.80 -1.92 8.08
CA ASN A 34 0.91 -3.39 8.22
C ASN A 34 2.29 -3.91 7.85
N LEU A 35 2.96 -3.28 6.88
CA LEU A 35 4.35 -3.60 6.52
C LEU A 35 5.37 -3.04 7.53
N GLY A 36 4.92 -2.34 8.58
CA GLY A 36 5.78 -1.65 9.54
C GLY A 36 6.44 -0.40 8.96
N ILE A 37 5.95 0.09 7.81
CA ILE A 37 6.45 1.27 7.11
C ILE A 37 5.58 2.45 7.49
N GLY A 38 6.17 3.40 8.19
CA GLY A 38 5.50 4.61 8.67
C GLY A 38 5.11 4.51 10.14
N LYS A 39 4.99 5.67 10.77
CA LYS A 39 4.45 5.79 12.12
C LYS A 39 2.94 5.98 11.98
N ARG A 40 2.14 5.18 12.71
CA ARG A 40 0.79 5.63 13.04
C ARG A 40 1.02 6.92 13.82
N GLU A 41 0.74 8.08 13.23
CA GLU A 41 0.73 9.33 13.97
C GLU A 41 -0.33 9.15 15.06
N VAL A 42 0.11 8.70 16.24
CA VAL A 42 -0.59 8.96 17.48
C VAL A 42 -0.43 10.46 17.64
N LYS A 43 -1.37 11.21 17.06
CA LYS A 43 -1.60 12.60 17.45
C LYS A 43 -1.84 12.56 18.96
N ARG A 44 -0.79 12.87 19.70
CA ARG A 44 -0.88 13.25 21.11
C ARG A 44 -1.36 14.68 21.17
#